data_AF-A0A5X9TAL6-F1
#
_entry.id   AF-A0A5X9TAL6-F1
#
_cell.length_a   1.000
_cell.length_b   1.000
_cell.length_c   1.000
_cell.angle_alpha   90.00
_cell.angle_beta   90.00
_cell.angle_gamma   90.00
#
_symmetry.space_group_name_H-M   'P 1'
#
loop_
_entity.id
_entity.type
_entity.pdbx_description
1 polymer ?
#
loop_
_entity_poly.entity_id
_entity_poly.type
_entity_poly.pdbx_seq_one_letter_code
_entity_poly.pdbx_strand_id
1 'polypeptide(L)' 'MDELQKVDDWLTALLANLEPAARNRMMRQLAQQLRRTQQQNIRLQRNPDGIGYEPRRVTARSKKGR' A
#
# COMPACT_ATOMS: atom_id res chain seq x y z
N MET A 1 -29.85 -31.53 -4.04
CA MET A 1 -30.29 -30.40 -3.20
C MET A 1 -29.14 -29.88 -2.34
N ASP A 2 -28.40 -30.75 -1.64
CA ASP A 2 -27.27 -30.35 -0.77
C ASP A 2 -26.09 -29.71 -1.53
N GLU A 3 -25.75 -30.23 -2.71
CA GLU A 3 -24.68 -29.65 -3.55
C GLU A 3 -25.05 -28.26 -4.10
N LEU A 4 -26.33 -28.02 -4.37
CA LEU A 4 -26.80 -26.73 -4.88
C LEU A 4 -26.73 -25.65 -3.78
N GLN A 5 -27.04 -26.01 -2.53
CA GLN A 5 -26.89 -25.12 -1.38
C GLN A 5 -25.43 -24.73 -1.15
N LYS A 6 -24.49 -25.68 -1.28
CA LYS A 6 -23.05 -25.41 -1.15
C LYS A 6 -22.55 -24.42 -2.22
N VAL A 7 -23.08 -24.52 -3.44
CA VAL A 7 -22.77 -23.59 -4.53
C VAL A 7 -23.34 -22.21 -4.23
N ASP A 8 -24.55 -22.13 -3.70
CA ASP A 8 -25.22 -20.88 -3.31
C ASP A 8 -24.48 -20.15 -2.17
N ASP A 9 -24.06 -20.89 -1.14
CA ASP A 9 -23.27 -20.37 -0.02
C ASP A 9 -21.91 -19.85 -0.49
N TRP A 10 -21.25 -20.57 -1.41
CA TRP A 10 -19.98 -20.16 -1.99
C TRP A 10 -20.11 -18.90 -2.85
N LEU A 11 -21.14 -18.83 -3.71
CA LEU A 11 -21.43 -17.64 -4.52
C LEU A 11 -21.76 -16.43 -3.65
N THR A 12 -22.52 -16.63 -2.57
CA THR A 12 -22.85 -15.58 -1.60
C THR A 12 -21.60 -15.04 -0.93
N ALA A 13 -20.69 -15.91 -0.49
CA ALA A 13 -19.41 -15.51 0.08
C ALA A 13 -18.52 -14.77 -0.92
N LEU A 14 -18.53 -15.17 -2.20
CA LEU A 14 -17.81 -14.49 -3.26
C LEU A 14 -18.38 -13.07 -3.50
N LEU A 15 -19.70 -12.94 -3.60
CA LEU A 15 -20.38 -11.66 -3.75
C LEU A 15 -20.10 -10.74 -2.56
N ALA A 16 -20.15 -11.25 -1.33
CA ALA A 16 -19.83 -10.48 -0.13
C ALA A 16 -18.38 -9.96 -0.12
N ASN A 17 -17.42 -10.73 -0.67
CA ASN A 17 -16.04 -10.26 -0.83
C ASN A 17 -15.87 -9.21 -1.95
N LEU A 18 -16.80 -9.20 -2.92
CA LEU A 18 -16.85 -8.21 -4.00
C LEU A 18 -17.66 -6.96 -3.63
N GLU A 19 -18.38 -6.97 -2.50
CA GLU A 19 -19.18 -5.83 -2.07
C GLU A 19 -18.32 -4.58 -1.83
N PRO A 20 -18.91 -3.38 -2.03
CA PRO A 20 -18.21 -2.11 -1.81
C PRO A 20 -17.60 -2.00 -0.40
N ALA A 21 -18.25 -2.54 0.62
CA ALA A 21 -17.76 -2.50 2.00
C ALA A 21 -16.49 -3.33 2.19
N ALA A 22 -16.46 -4.57 1.68
CA ALA A 22 -15.30 -5.45 1.74
C ALA A 22 -14.12 -4.85 0.95
N ARG A 23 -14.39 -4.33 -0.26
CA ARG A 23 -13.40 -3.63 -1.07
C ARG A 23 -12.81 -2.42 -0.34
N ASN A 24 -13.64 -1.59 0.29
CA ASN A 24 -13.19 -0.43 1.06
C ASN A 24 -12.32 -0.83 2.26
N ARG A 25 -12.67 -1.90 2.97
CA ARG A 25 -11.85 -2.43 4.09
C ARG A 25 -10.48 -2.90 3.59
N MET A 26 -10.45 -3.68 2.51
CA MET A 26 -9.20 -4.16 1.90
C MET A 26 -8.32 -2.99 1.46
N MET A 27 -8.87 -2.01 0.73
CA MET A 27 -8.12 -0.85 0.25
C MET A 27 -7.56 -0.01 1.40
N ARG A 28 -8.31 0.13 2.51
CA ARG A 28 -7.82 0.79 3.73
C ARG A 28 -6.63 0.05 4.34
N GLN A 29 -6.71 -1.28 4.45
CA GLN A 29 -5.60 -2.09 4.97
C GLN A 29 -4.35 -1.96 4.09
N LEU A 30 -4.51 -2.01 2.76
CA LEU A 30 -3.42 -1.86 1.81
C LEU A 30 -2.78 -0.47 1.92
N ALA A 31 -3.59 0.59 1.99
CA ALA A 31 -3.10 1.96 2.17
C ALA A 31 -2.34 2.15 3.50
N GLN A 32 -2.79 1.51 4.59
CA GLN A 32 -2.09 1.54 5.87
C GLN A 32 -0.73 0.85 5.79
N GLN A 33 -0.64 -0.31 5.15
CA GLN A 33 0.62 -1.01 4.92
C GLN A 33 1.57 -0.18 4.04
N LEU A 34 1.07 0.37 2.92
CA LEU A 34 1.84 1.24 2.05
C LEU A 34 2.42 2.44 2.81
N ARG A 35 1.62 3.08 3.67
CA ARG A 35 2.08 4.20 4.50
C ARG A 35 3.19 3.78 5.46
N ARG A 36 3.07 2.61 6.12
CA ARG A 36 4.10 2.09 7.04
C ARG A 36 5.41 1.83 6.30
N THR A 37 5.35 1.17 5.15
CA THR A 37 6.52 0.92 4.29
C THR A 37 7.16 2.23 3.83
N GLN A 38 6.35 3.20 3.37
CA GLN A 38 6.86 4.50 2.96
C GLN A 38 7.52 5.27 4.11
N GLN A 39 6.96 5.23 5.31
CA GLN A 39 7.56 5.85 6.50
C GLN A 39 8.91 5.22 6.84
N GLN A 40 9.02 3.89 6.76
CA GLN A 40 10.28 3.18 6.96
C GLN A 40 11.32 3.55 5.88
N ASN A 41 10.91 3.60 4.62
CA ASN A 41 11.75 4.00 3.50
C ASN A 41 12.30 5.42 3.66
N ILE A 42 11.44 6.38 4.04
CA ILE A 42 11.86 7.76 4.32
C ILE A 42 12.84 7.81 5.49
N ARG A 43 12.57 7.08 6.58
CA ARG A 43 13.47 7.01 7.73
C ARG A 43 14.85 6.47 7.34
N LEU A 44 14.90 5.52 6.41
CA LEU A 44 16.14 4.93 5.90
C LEU A 44 16.76 5.70 4.74
N GLN A 45 16.12 6.80 4.28
CA GLN A 45 16.48 7.53 3.07
C GLN A 45 16.59 6.63 1.82
N ARG A 46 15.61 5.74 1.65
CA ARG A 46 15.53 4.78 0.55
C ARG A 46 14.27 4.98 -0.27
N ASN A 47 14.40 4.72 -1.56
CA ASN A 47 13.32 4.60 -2.51
C ASN A 47 12.58 3.25 -2.34
N PRO A 48 11.39 3.07 -2.95
CA PRO A 48 10.65 1.81 -2.90
C PRO A 48 11.40 0.61 -3.50
N ASP A 49 12.30 0.87 -4.44
CA ASP A 49 13.23 -0.12 -5.03
C ASP A 49 14.40 -0.48 -4.08
N GLY A 50 14.47 0.15 -2.90
CA GLY A 50 15.50 -0.08 -1.88
C GLY A 50 16.78 0.73 -2.09
N ILE A 51 16.91 1.45 -3.22
CA ILE A 51 18.08 2.28 -3.52
C ILE A 51 18.05 3.54 -2.65
N GLY A 52 19.22 4.06 -2.27
CA GLY A 52 19.29 5.33 -1.54
C GLY A 52 18.69 6.49 -2.34
N TYR A 53 18.22 7.52 -1.64
CA TYR A 53 17.80 8.75 -2.30
C TYR A 53 18.95 9.40 -3.07
N GLU A 54 18.61 9.93 -4.24
CA GLU A 54 19.53 10.75 -5.02
C GLU A 54 19.96 11.98 -4.20
N PRO A 55 21.27 12.31 -4.16
CA PRO A 55 21.75 13.51 -3.50
C PRO A 55 21.03 14.75 -4.02
N ARG A 56 20.57 15.60 -3.09
CA ARG A 56 19.90 16.86 -3.47
C ARG A 56 20.86 17.75 -4.26
N ARG A 57 20.39 18.33 -5.36
CA ARG A 57 21.15 19.32 -6.13
C ARG A 57 21.63 20.45 -5.22
N VAL A 58 22.94 20.69 -5.21
CA VAL A 58 23.57 21.76 -4.43
C VAL A 58 23.19 23.10 -5.07
N THR A 59 22.63 24.01 -4.27
CA THR A 59 22.36 25.39 -4.69
C THR A 59 23.48 26.30 -4.23
N ALA A 60 23.61 27.49 -4.83
CA ALA A 60 24.62 28.47 -4.44
C ALA A 60 24.56 28.86 -2.96
N ARG A 61 23.38 28.77 -2.31
CA ARG A 61 23.19 29.03 -0.87
C ARG A 61 23.68 27.90 0.04
N SER A 62 23.78 26.67 -0.47
CA SER A 62 24.23 25.50 0.31
C SER A 62 25.74 25.25 0.23
N LYS A 63 26.48 26.11 -0.47
CA LYS A 63 27.93 25.97 -0.64
C LYS A 63 28.64 26.53 0.61
N LYS A 64 29.36 25.67 1.34
CA LYS A 64 30.10 26.07 2.55
C LYS A 64 31.14 27.14 2.19
N GLY A 65 31.12 28.27 2.90
CA GLY A 65 32.09 29.37 2.72
C GLY A 65 31.60 30.56 1.89
N ARG A 66 30.29 30.77 1.78
CA ARG A 66 29.69 31.98 1.20
C ARG A 66 28.58 32.51 2.10
#